data_AF-A0AA90UG39-F1
#
_entry.id   AF-A0AA90UG39-F1
#
_cell.length_a   1.000
_cell.length_b   1.000
_cell.length_c   1.000
_cell.angle_alpha   90.00
_cell.angle_beta   90.00
_cell.angle_gamma   90.00
#
_symmetry.space_group_name_H-M   'P 1'
#
loop_
_entity.id
_entity.type
_entity.pdbx_description
1 polymer ?
#
loop_
_entity_poly.entity_id
_entity_poly.type
_entity_poly.pdbx_seq_one_letter_code
_entity_poly.pdbx_strand_id
1 'polypeptide(L)'
;NVSSSIDQFAKAFLPSKQNVVILNTGRSPQLTAVLNKLDEFDSKYPGASISLFGYTEWLMYAKYNLERFYKYDTYIPSTFYYNPVAERTQNLEKAYEGWFHQPMMIAQPRFAITGYDHGMFFIQGVKKKGKEFTGERQQVNYQPVQTPLHFVKTTKGGYKNKNFQLIHYTFNHQIESVNY
;
A
#
# COMPACT_ATOMS: atom_id res chain seq x y z
N ASN A 1 9.40 -23.22 4.06
CA ASN A 1 8.53 -24.39 3.83
C ASN A 1 7.89 -24.43 2.43
N VAL A 2 8.12 -23.45 1.55
CA VAL A 2 7.54 -23.43 0.18
C VAL A 2 8.06 -24.58 -0.70
N SER A 3 9.27 -25.06 -0.40
CA SER A 3 9.91 -26.21 -1.06
C SER A 3 9.42 -27.57 -0.56
N SER A 4 8.53 -27.63 0.45
CA SER A 4 7.99 -28.90 0.96
C SER A 4 6.91 -29.46 0.05
N SER A 5 6.58 -30.75 0.24
CA SER A 5 5.42 -31.34 -0.43
C SER A 5 4.14 -30.61 -0.02
N ILE A 6 3.12 -30.64 -0.89
CA ILE A 6 1.87 -29.94 -0.60
C ILE A 6 1.19 -30.45 0.69
N ASP A 7 1.34 -31.73 1.00
CA ASP A 7 0.77 -32.35 2.19
C ASP A 7 1.49 -31.92 3.48
N GLN A 8 2.79 -31.65 3.40
CA GLN A 8 3.54 -31.07 4.51
C GLN A 8 3.22 -29.59 4.69
N PHE A 9 3.09 -28.85 3.58
CA PHE A 9 2.71 -27.44 3.59
C PHE A 9 1.32 -27.24 4.21
N ALA A 10 0.35 -28.09 3.85
CA ALA A 10 -1.03 -28.03 4.36
C ALA A 10 -1.15 -28.15 5.88
N LYS A 11 -0.21 -28.83 6.56
CA LYS A 11 -0.22 -28.97 8.03
C LYS A 11 -0.03 -27.66 8.78
N ALA A 12 0.43 -26.61 8.11
CA ALA A 12 0.56 -25.28 8.70
C ALA A 12 -0.78 -24.50 8.73
N PHE A 13 -1.84 -25.04 8.12
CA PHE A 13 -3.13 -24.37 7.97
C PHE A 13 -4.22 -25.09 8.77
N LEU A 14 -5.16 -24.32 9.30
CA LEU A 14 -6.37 -24.80 9.96
C LEU A 14 -7.59 -24.28 9.18
N PRO A 15 -8.36 -25.16 8.49
CA PRO A 15 -9.49 -24.72 7.67
C PRO A 15 -10.58 -23.97 8.44
N SER A 16 -10.73 -24.25 9.75
CA SER A 16 -11.75 -23.63 10.59
C SER A 16 -11.35 -22.26 11.16
N LYS A 17 -10.21 -21.70 10.77
CA LYS A 17 -9.67 -20.43 11.29
C LYS A 17 -9.15 -19.56 10.16
N GLN A 18 -9.01 -18.27 10.45
CA GLN A 18 -8.22 -17.38 9.59
C GLN A 18 -6.74 -17.78 9.65
N ASN A 19 -6.14 -18.04 8.49
CA ASN A 19 -4.73 -18.37 8.37
C ASN A 19 -3.97 -17.15 7.86
N VAL A 20 -2.98 -16.67 8.62
CA VAL A 20 -2.18 -15.51 8.23
C VAL A 20 -0.83 -15.97 7.74
N VAL A 21 -0.52 -15.65 6.49
CA VAL A 21 0.76 -15.97 5.85
C VAL A 21 1.58 -14.69 5.75
N ILE A 22 2.71 -14.64 6.45
CA ILE A 22 3.63 -13.51 6.43
C ILE A 22 4.87 -13.91 5.65
N LEU A 23 5.17 -13.18 4.58
CA LEU A 23 6.44 -13.33 3.87
C LEU A 23 7.46 -12.42 4.52
N ASN A 24 8.70 -12.89 4.68
CA ASN A 24 9.84 -12.08 5.14
C ASN A 24 10.70 -11.64 3.93
N THR A 25 10.06 -11.22 2.84
CA THR A 25 10.74 -10.76 1.62
C THR A 25 9.82 -9.92 0.72
N GLY A 26 10.36 -8.81 0.19
CA GLY A 26 9.72 -7.97 -0.82
C GLY A 26 9.98 -8.42 -2.27
N ARG A 27 10.75 -9.50 -2.49
CA ARG A 27 11.25 -9.88 -3.81
C ARG A 27 10.21 -10.67 -4.63
N SER A 28 10.05 -10.29 -5.90
CA SER A 28 9.07 -10.89 -6.82
C SER A 28 9.21 -12.41 -6.98
N PRO A 29 10.40 -13.02 -7.17
CA PRO A 29 10.49 -14.48 -7.33
C PRO A 29 9.96 -15.26 -6.13
N GLN A 30 10.23 -14.79 -4.92
CA GLN A 30 9.76 -15.41 -3.68
C GLN A 30 8.25 -15.22 -3.49
N LEU A 31 7.72 -14.04 -3.83
CA LEU A 31 6.28 -13.79 -3.86
C LEU A 31 5.59 -14.78 -4.81
N THR A 32 6.07 -14.89 -6.05
CA THR A 32 5.52 -15.80 -7.06
C THR A 32 5.56 -17.26 -6.59
N ALA A 33 6.66 -17.70 -5.98
CA ALA A 33 6.79 -19.05 -5.46
C ALA A 33 5.76 -19.35 -4.36
N VAL A 34 5.52 -18.41 -3.43
CA VAL A 34 4.50 -18.58 -2.39
C VAL A 34 3.10 -18.56 -2.99
N LEU A 35 2.79 -17.61 -3.87
CA LEU A 35 1.48 -17.53 -4.52
C LEU A 35 1.14 -18.81 -5.28
N ASN A 36 2.09 -19.37 -6.04
CA ASN A 36 1.91 -20.65 -6.72
C ASN A 36 1.67 -21.80 -5.71
N LYS A 37 2.36 -21.79 -4.56
CA LYS A 37 2.17 -22.81 -3.54
C LYS A 37 0.83 -22.69 -2.83
N LEU A 38 0.34 -21.47 -2.61
CA LEU A 38 -0.99 -21.21 -2.09
C LEU A 38 -2.07 -21.63 -3.10
N ASP A 39 -1.86 -21.38 -4.40
CA ASP A 39 -2.77 -21.83 -5.46
C ASP A 39 -2.88 -23.37 -5.47
N GLU A 40 -1.74 -24.07 -5.37
CA GLU A 40 -1.70 -25.54 -5.26
C GLU A 40 -2.43 -26.04 -3.99
N PHE A 41 -2.22 -25.35 -2.87
CA PHE A 41 -2.83 -25.70 -1.58
C PHE A 41 -4.34 -25.54 -1.61
N ASP A 42 -4.83 -24.39 -2.05
CA ASP A 42 -6.26 -24.07 -2.15
C ASP A 42 -6.98 -25.00 -3.13
N SER A 43 -6.31 -25.40 -4.21
CA SER A 43 -6.86 -26.37 -5.17
C SER A 43 -7.03 -27.77 -4.58
N LYS A 44 -6.10 -28.21 -3.72
CA LYS A 44 -6.13 -29.56 -3.11
C LYS A 44 -6.93 -29.61 -1.80
N TYR A 45 -6.93 -28.53 -1.04
CA TYR A 45 -7.52 -28.39 0.30
C TYR A 45 -8.39 -27.14 0.39
N PRO A 46 -9.51 -27.08 -0.35
CA PRO A 46 -10.35 -25.89 -0.41
C PRO A 46 -11.00 -25.57 0.95
N GLY A 47 -11.33 -24.30 1.16
CA GLY A 47 -12.13 -23.83 2.30
C GLY A 47 -11.34 -23.21 3.45
N ALA A 48 -10.00 -23.16 3.37
CA ALA A 48 -9.21 -22.38 4.32
C ALA A 48 -9.24 -20.89 3.96
N SER A 49 -9.61 -20.03 4.90
CA SER A 49 -9.46 -18.58 4.73
C SER A 49 -8.00 -18.17 4.96
N ILE A 50 -7.45 -17.40 4.02
CA ILE A 50 -6.03 -16.99 4.02
C ILE A 50 -5.93 -15.48 3.85
N SER A 51 -5.15 -14.82 4.72
CA SER A 51 -4.71 -13.43 4.53
C SER A 51 -3.20 -13.41 4.34
N LEU A 52 -2.74 -12.69 3.32
CA LEU A 52 -1.33 -12.56 2.97
C LEU A 52 -0.78 -11.21 3.43
N PHE A 53 0.34 -11.21 4.15
CA PHE A 53 1.04 -9.99 4.55
C PHE A 53 2.42 -9.92 3.89
N GLY A 54 2.70 -8.78 3.28
CA GLY A 54 3.89 -8.56 2.47
C GLY A 54 4.68 -7.30 2.82
N TYR A 55 5.40 -6.78 1.83
CA TYR A 55 6.19 -5.56 1.92
C TYR A 55 5.83 -4.57 0.81
N THR A 56 6.14 -3.29 1.03
CA THR A 56 5.86 -2.18 0.10
C THR A 56 6.30 -2.46 -1.33
N GLU A 57 7.41 -3.16 -1.55
CA GLU A 57 7.94 -3.50 -2.86
C GLU A 57 6.95 -4.28 -3.73
N TRP A 58 6.00 -5.01 -3.11
CA TRP A 58 4.97 -5.74 -3.85
C TRP A 58 4.02 -4.82 -4.60
N LEU A 59 3.88 -3.55 -4.21
CA LEU A 59 3.09 -2.57 -4.97
C LEU A 59 3.64 -2.38 -6.40
N MET A 60 4.94 -2.60 -6.64
CA MET A 60 5.52 -2.57 -7.98
C MET A 60 4.99 -3.70 -8.88
N TYR A 61 4.57 -4.82 -8.28
CA TYR A 61 4.13 -6.02 -8.97
C TYR A 61 2.62 -6.25 -8.85
N ALA A 62 1.88 -5.37 -8.17
CA ALA A 62 0.47 -5.56 -7.86
C ALA A 62 -0.38 -5.77 -9.11
N LYS A 63 -0.14 -5.01 -10.18
CA LYS A 63 -0.88 -5.16 -11.45
C LYS A 63 -0.77 -6.55 -12.08
N TYR A 64 0.31 -7.30 -11.79
CA TYR A 64 0.53 -8.65 -12.31
C TYR A 64 -0.02 -9.74 -11.39
N ASN A 65 -0.34 -9.41 -10.13
CA ASN A 65 -0.78 -10.35 -9.11
C ASN A 65 -2.16 -9.99 -8.55
N LEU A 66 -2.89 -9.08 -9.20
CA LEU A 66 -4.09 -8.44 -8.66
C LEU A 66 -5.15 -9.47 -8.22
N GLU A 67 -5.48 -10.41 -9.11
CA GLU A 67 -6.44 -11.49 -8.82
C GLU A 67 -6.00 -12.35 -7.63
N ARG A 68 -4.71 -12.66 -7.53
CA ARG A 68 -4.18 -13.42 -6.40
C ARG A 68 -4.15 -12.61 -5.11
N PHE A 69 -3.93 -11.30 -5.21
CA PHE A 69 -3.97 -10.42 -4.04
C PHE A 69 -5.38 -10.31 -3.45
N TYR A 70 -6.41 -10.24 -4.31
CA TYR A 70 -7.81 -10.33 -3.89
C TYR A 70 -8.16 -11.71 -3.34
N LYS A 71 -7.73 -12.79 -4.03
CA LYS A 71 -7.97 -14.17 -3.60
C LYS A 71 -7.42 -14.46 -2.20
N TYR A 72 -6.28 -13.88 -1.85
CA TYR A 72 -5.59 -14.13 -0.57
C TYR A 72 -5.63 -12.95 0.40
N ASP A 73 -6.64 -12.07 0.30
CA ASP A 73 -6.90 -11.01 1.28
C ASP A 73 -5.63 -10.27 1.71
N THR A 74 -4.96 -9.66 0.72
CA THR A 74 -3.56 -9.27 0.87
C THR A 74 -3.42 -7.89 1.50
N TYR A 75 -2.55 -7.77 2.51
CA TYR A 75 -2.17 -6.53 3.18
C TYR A 75 -0.72 -6.17 2.87
N ILE A 76 -0.53 -4.99 2.30
CA ILE A 76 0.80 -4.44 2.00
C ILE A 76 1.04 -3.21 2.86
N PRO A 77 1.98 -3.24 3.81
CA PRO A 77 2.35 -2.07 4.59
C PRO A 77 3.00 -1.03 3.67
N SER A 78 2.64 0.24 3.85
CA SER A 78 3.20 1.33 3.07
C SER A 78 3.06 2.68 3.77
N THR A 79 3.88 3.65 3.34
CA THR A 79 3.75 5.07 3.70
C THR A 79 3.17 5.91 2.55
N PHE A 80 2.93 5.29 1.40
CA PHE A 80 2.38 5.90 0.19
C PHE A 80 1.48 4.90 -0.56
N TYR A 81 0.57 5.37 -1.40
CA TYR A 81 -0.19 4.49 -2.28
C TYR A 81 -0.66 5.22 -3.52
N TYR A 82 -0.26 4.74 -4.69
CA TYR A 82 -0.72 5.27 -5.96
C TYR A 82 -1.99 4.53 -6.39
N ASN A 83 -3.12 5.23 -6.38
CA ASN A 83 -4.39 4.73 -6.90
C ASN A 83 -4.65 5.27 -8.32
N PRO A 84 -4.44 4.49 -9.39
CA PRO A 84 -4.64 4.96 -10.78
C PRO A 84 -6.10 5.20 -11.16
N VAL A 85 -7.05 4.63 -10.43
CA VAL A 85 -8.49 4.77 -10.73
C VAL A 85 -9.14 5.91 -9.94
N ALA A 86 -8.44 6.49 -8.97
CA ALA A 86 -8.95 7.65 -8.24
C ALA A 86 -9.00 8.89 -9.15
N GLU A 87 -10.15 9.58 -9.16
CA GLU A 87 -10.37 10.77 -9.99
C GLU A 87 -9.30 11.85 -9.75
N ARG A 88 -8.90 12.08 -8.50
CA ARG A 88 -7.86 13.07 -8.15
C ARG A 88 -6.51 12.72 -8.78
N THR A 89 -6.15 11.44 -8.83
CA THR A 89 -4.92 10.97 -9.48
C THR A 89 -4.99 11.25 -10.97
N GLN A 90 -6.08 10.85 -11.62
CA GLN A 90 -6.27 11.05 -13.06
C GLN A 90 -6.27 12.53 -13.44
N ASN A 91 -6.93 13.38 -12.64
CA ASN A 91 -6.97 14.82 -12.87
C ASN A 91 -5.57 15.45 -12.70
N LEU A 92 -4.80 15.03 -11.69
CA LEU A 92 -3.43 15.52 -11.50
C LEU A 92 -2.50 15.07 -12.63
N GLU A 93 -2.59 13.81 -13.08
CA GLU A 93 -1.80 13.30 -14.20
C GLU A 93 -2.12 14.04 -15.51
N LYS A 94 -3.41 14.24 -15.82
CA LYS A 94 -3.84 15.02 -17.00
C LYS A 94 -3.35 16.47 -16.93
N ALA A 95 -3.45 17.11 -15.77
CA ALA A 95 -2.96 18.47 -15.59
C ALA A 95 -1.44 18.54 -15.79
N TYR A 96 -0.69 17.61 -15.19
CA TYR A 96 0.76 17.54 -15.36
C TYR A 96 1.15 17.37 -16.83
N GLU A 97 0.52 16.43 -17.54
CA GLU A 97 0.78 16.22 -18.96
C GLU A 97 0.45 17.46 -19.81
N GLY A 98 -0.64 18.17 -19.48
CA GLY A 98 -0.99 19.42 -20.15
C GLY A 98 0.03 20.55 -19.94
N TRP A 99 0.59 20.69 -18.74
CA TRP A 99 1.57 21.73 -18.41
C TRP A 99 2.99 21.43 -18.86
N PHE A 100 3.41 20.17 -18.76
CA PHE A 100 4.80 19.75 -19.01
C PHE A 100 4.99 19.03 -20.34
N HIS A 101 3.90 18.76 -21.07
CA HIS A 101 3.90 18.08 -22.37
C HIS A 101 4.59 16.70 -22.36
N GLN A 102 4.61 16.05 -21.20
CA GLN A 102 5.17 14.72 -20.97
C GLN A 102 4.42 14.02 -19.82
N PRO A 103 4.29 12.69 -19.86
CA PRO A 103 3.72 11.95 -18.74
C PRO A 103 4.64 11.98 -17.51
N MET A 104 4.07 11.76 -16.33
CA MET A 104 4.87 11.59 -15.11
C MET A 104 5.72 10.31 -15.21
N MET A 105 6.96 10.37 -14.69
CA MET A 105 7.80 9.18 -14.58
C MET A 105 7.14 8.10 -13.72
N ILE A 106 7.21 6.86 -14.17
CA ILE A 106 6.76 5.69 -13.43
C ILE A 106 7.84 5.33 -12.40
N ALA A 107 7.54 5.58 -11.13
CA ALA A 107 8.37 5.22 -9.98
C ALA A 107 7.47 4.80 -8.81
N GLN A 108 8.04 4.14 -7.80
CA GLN A 108 7.35 3.83 -6.54
C GLN A 108 8.19 4.35 -5.37
N PRO A 109 7.71 5.35 -4.62
CA PRO A 109 6.53 6.19 -4.91
C PRO A 109 6.69 7.00 -6.20
N ARG A 110 5.60 7.51 -6.79
CA ARG A 110 5.72 8.47 -7.91
C ARG A 110 6.23 9.81 -7.37
N PHE A 111 7.39 10.24 -7.83
CA PHE A 111 8.06 11.42 -7.28
C PHE A 111 7.33 12.73 -7.58
N ALA A 112 6.75 12.89 -8.78
CA ALA A 112 5.98 14.09 -9.12
C ALA A 112 4.77 14.28 -8.19
N ILE A 113 4.00 13.20 -7.94
CA ILE A 113 2.87 13.22 -7.01
C ILE A 113 3.35 13.43 -5.58
N THR A 114 4.47 12.79 -5.19
CA THR A 114 5.08 12.99 -3.88
C THR A 114 5.41 14.47 -3.67
N GLY A 115 6.08 15.13 -4.61
CA GLY A 115 6.40 16.55 -4.53
C GLY A 115 5.15 17.42 -4.45
N TYR A 116 4.12 17.10 -5.25
CA TYR A 116 2.83 17.79 -5.22
C TYR A 116 2.15 17.69 -3.84
N ASP A 117 2.04 16.49 -3.28
CA ASP A 117 1.41 16.26 -1.97
C ASP A 117 2.14 17.03 -0.86
N HIS A 118 3.48 16.99 -0.85
CA HIS A 118 4.28 17.76 0.12
C HIS A 118 4.06 19.27 -0.05
N GLY A 119 4.10 19.77 -1.28
CA GLY A 119 3.88 21.19 -1.57
C GLY A 119 2.50 21.65 -1.09
N MET A 120 1.44 20.90 -1.44
CA MET A 120 0.07 21.22 -1.04
C MET A 120 -0.13 21.16 0.47
N PHE A 121 0.48 20.18 1.14
CA PHE A 121 0.46 20.08 2.60
C PHE A 121 1.02 21.33 3.27
N PHE A 122 2.24 21.75 2.91
CA PHE A 122 2.89 22.91 3.54
C PHE A 122 2.25 24.23 3.14
N ILE A 123 1.93 24.43 1.85
CA ILE A 123 1.32 25.68 1.36
C ILE A 123 -0.02 25.93 2.05
N GLN A 124 -0.90 24.93 2.11
CA GLN A 124 -2.20 25.09 2.75
C GLN A 124 -2.08 25.23 4.27
N GLY A 125 -1.19 24.45 4.88
CA GLY A 125 -0.92 24.51 6.32
C GLY A 125 -0.44 25.89 6.76
N VAL A 126 0.61 26.40 6.12
CA VAL A 126 1.17 27.74 6.41
C VAL A 126 0.17 28.84 6.08
N LYS A 127 -0.59 28.75 4.99
CA LYS A 127 -1.65 29.72 4.67
C LYS A 127 -2.70 29.80 5.79
N LYS A 128 -3.07 28.67 6.40
CA LYS A 128 -4.15 28.60 7.41
C LYS A 128 -3.66 28.89 8.84
N LYS A 129 -2.45 28.46 9.19
CA LYS A 129 -1.93 28.47 10.58
C LYS A 129 -0.69 29.36 10.76
N GLY A 130 -0.10 29.88 9.69
CA GLY A 130 1.11 30.69 9.75
C GLY A 130 2.23 29.99 10.51
N LYS A 131 2.80 30.68 11.49
CA LYS A 131 3.89 30.17 12.34
C LYS A 131 3.47 29.05 13.29
N GLU A 132 2.17 28.85 13.50
CA GLU A 132 1.64 27.79 14.36
C GLU A 132 1.46 26.46 13.62
N PHE A 133 1.79 26.41 12.33
CA PHE A 133 1.69 25.17 11.56
C PHE A 133 2.76 24.15 12.01
N THR A 134 2.31 23.03 12.54
CA THR A 134 3.14 21.91 12.99
C THR A 134 2.93 20.64 12.16
N GLY A 135 1.89 20.61 11.32
CA GLY A 135 1.54 19.45 10.51
C GLY A 135 0.79 18.35 11.28
N GLU A 136 0.25 18.67 12.45
CA GLU A 136 -0.67 17.80 13.20
C GLU A 136 -1.98 17.59 12.44
N ARG A 137 -2.63 16.42 12.64
CA ARG A 137 -3.81 16.00 11.85
C ARG A 137 -4.95 17.02 11.88
N GLN A 138 -5.18 17.70 13.00
CA GLN A 138 -6.25 18.69 13.16
C GLN A 138 -5.97 20.00 12.40
N GLN A 139 -4.73 20.25 12.00
CA GLN A 139 -4.34 21.45 11.27
C GLN A 139 -4.46 21.27 9.75
N VAL A 140 -4.55 20.03 9.27
CA VAL A 140 -4.42 19.67 7.86
C VAL A 140 -5.80 19.32 7.30
N ASN A 141 -6.27 20.12 6.33
CA ASN A 141 -7.49 19.83 5.56
C ASN A 141 -7.18 19.27 4.15
N TYR A 142 -5.89 19.07 3.84
CA TYR A 142 -5.47 18.55 2.55
C TYR A 142 -5.70 17.04 2.47
N GLN A 143 -6.32 16.60 1.38
CA GLN A 143 -6.41 15.18 1.06
C GLN A 143 -5.33 14.82 0.03
N PRO A 144 -4.35 13.98 0.39
CA PRO A 144 -3.25 13.60 -0.49
C PRO A 144 -3.73 12.78 -1.69
N VAL A 145 -2.93 12.79 -2.75
CA VAL A 145 -3.12 11.91 -3.92
C VAL A 145 -2.42 10.56 -3.70
N GLN A 146 -1.23 10.57 -3.07
CA GLN A 146 -0.42 9.37 -2.88
C GLN A 146 0.25 9.27 -1.51
N THR A 147 0.78 10.37 -0.98
CA THR A 147 1.68 10.39 0.18
C THR A 147 1.07 11.21 1.31
N PRO A 148 0.27 10.59 2.20
CA PRO A 148 -0.26 11.28 3.36
C PRO A 148 0.86 11.66 4.34
N LEU A 149 0.71 12.84 4.94
CA LEU A 149 1.64 13.38 5.92
C LEU A 149 0.90 13.66 7.22
N HIS A 150 1.47 13.17 8.32
CA HIS A 150 1.00 13.44 9.67
C HIS A 150 2.22 13.60 10.57
N PHE A 151 2.57 14.84 10.88
CA PHE A 151 3.73 15.14 11.70
C PHE A 151 3.35 15.18 13.17
N VAL A 152 4.17 14.54 14.00
CA VAL A 152 4.11 14.68 15.46
C VAL A 152 5.46 15.10 15.99
N LYS A 153 5.44 15.93 17.04
CA LYS A 153 6.66 16.36 17.71
C LYS A 153 7.33 15.18 18.41
N THR A 154 8.65 15.10 18.34
CA THR A 154 9.41 14.05 19.04
C THR A 154 9.95 14.57 20.37
N THR A 155 10.24 13.67 21.31
CA THR A 155 10.80 14.02 22.63
C THR A 155 12.19 14.66 22.54
N LYS A 156 12.94 14.38 21.46
CA LYS A 156 14.29 14.93 21.21
C LYS A 156 14.27 16.18 20.33
N GLY A 157 13.10 16.79 20.12
CA GLY A 157 12.92 17.92 19.19
C GLY A 157 12.62 17.48 17.76
N GLY A 158 12.25 18.44 16.92
CA GLY A 158 11.79 18.18 15.54
C GLY A 158 10.46 17.41 15.47
N TYR A 159 10.10 17.05 14.23
CA TYR A 159 8.86 16.34 13.91
C TYR A 159 9.14 15.10 13.10
N LYS A 160 8.33 14.05 13.28
CA LYS A 160 8.38 12.81 12.50
C LYS A 160 7.03 12.59 11.82
N ASN A 161 7.05 12.27 10.53
CA ASN A 161 5.86 11.75 9.86
C ASN A 161 5.52 10.36 10.46
N LYS A 162 4.35 10.26 11.09
CA LYS A 162 3.80 9.03 11.66
C LYS A 162 2.78 8.36 10.75
N ASN A 163 2.56 8.87 9.54
CA ASN A 163 1.67 8.23 8.60
C ASN A 163 2.16 6.82 8.24
N PHE A 164 1.26 5.86 8.38
CA PHE A 164 1.45 4.46 8.00
C PHE A 164 0.08 3.87 7.66
N GLN A 165 0.04 3.08 6.60
CA GLN A 165 -1.18 2.46 6.11
C GLN A 165 -0.92 1.02 5.66
N LEU A 166 -1.97 0.20 5.73
CA LEU A 166 -2.00 -1.09 5.03
C LEU A 166 -2.85 -0.91 3.78
N ILE A 167 -2.30 -1.30 2.64
CA ILE A 167 -3.04 -1.40 1.38
C ILE A 167 -3.62 -2.79 1.32
N HIS A 168 -4.94 -2.85 1.40
CA HIS A 168 -5.70 -4.08 1.58
C HIS A 168 -6.46 -4.41 0.29
N TYR A 169 -6.14 -5.56 -0.28
CA TYR A 169 -6.83 -6.15 -1.42
C TYR A 169 -7.86 -7.14 -0.90
N THR A 170 -9.12 -6.73 -0.82
CA THR A 170 -10.20 -7.49 -0.20
C THR A 170 -10.71 -8.60 -1.12
N PHE A 171 -11.37 -9.62 -0.55
CA PHE A 171 -12.07 -10.66 -1.31
C PHE A 171 -13.14 -10.11 -2.28
N ASN A 172 -13.66 -8.91 -2.02
CA ASN A 172 -14.72 -8.28 -2.81
C ASN A 172 -14.17 -7.48 -4.00
N HIS A 173 -12.90 -7.68 -4.36
CA HIS A 173 -12.20 -6.91 -5.42
C HIS A 173 -12.15 -5.40 -5.15
N GLN A 174 -12.10 -5.02 -3.87
CA GLN A 174 -11.89 -3.63 -3.45
C GLN A 174 -10.47 -3.46 -2.92
N ILE A 175 -9.87 -2.30 -3.21
CA ILE A 175 -8.58 -1.91 -2.64
C ILE A 175 -8.81 -0.78 -1.65
N GLU A 176 -8.42 -1.01 -0.41
CA GLU A 176 -8.61 -0.07 0.70
C GLU A 176 -7.27 0.38 1.27
N SER A 177 -7.23 1.60 1.78
CA SER A 177 -6.13 2.09 2.62
C SER A 177 -6.59 2.13 4.07
N VAL A 178 -6.09 1.20 4.88
CA VAL A 178 -6.36 1.12 6.31
C VAL A 178 -5.30 1.95 7.03
N ASN A 179 -5.72 3.10 7.58
CA ASN A 179 -4.86 4.03 8.30
C ASN A 179 -5.01 3.83 9.81
N TYR A 180 -3.91 3.96 10.55
CA TYR A 180 -3.86 3.87 12.03
C TYR A 180 -3.57 5.24 12.68
#